data_AF-A0A9J7EKG4-F1
#
_entry.id   AF-A0A9J7EKG4-F1
#
_cell.length_a   1.000
_cell.length_b   1.000
_cell.length_c   1.000
_cell.angle_alpha   90.00
_cell.angle_beta   90.00
_cell.angle_gamma   90.00
#
_symmetry.space_group_name_H-M   'P 1'
#
loop_
_entity.id
_entity.type
_entity.pdbx_description
1 polymer ?
#
loop_
_entity_poly.entity_id
_entity_poly.type
_entity_poly.pdbx_seq_one_letter_code
_entity_poly.pdbx_strand_id
1 'polypeptide(L)'
;MDDFGDNFVQPEVDPAAEFLAREQNQLAGLEDELETSAPPPIVSSSNGLDDFVEVPSASAFDSNGLLDEEPIQTSVFKQEREEPEKIRAWREEQKKRLEEKDAEEEKKKEEMLKIAKKELEDWYKTHEETIAKTKAANRNAEKALARGSEGTVEDGNEWERVAELCDFGPRRGRDVARLRSIVLQLKQSGVRPKHPPRTTKVA
;
A
#
# COMPACT_ATOMS: atom_id res chain seq x y z
N MET A 1 37.52 10.56 -6.90
CA MET A 1 36.11 10.44 -7.31
C MET A 1 35.64 9.12 -6.76
N ASP A 2 34.91 9.13 -5.65
CA ASP A 2 34.02 8.08 -5.13
C ASP A 2 33.68 8.46 -3.68
N ASP A 3 32.76 9.42 -3.56
CA ASP A 3 32.12 9.87 -2.33
C ASP A 3 30.61 9.67 -2.50
N PHE A 4 30.17 8.41 -2.46
CA PHE A 4 28.74 8.06 -2.52
C PHE A 4 28.48 6.67 -1.92
N GLY A 5 28.84 6.49 -0.65
CA GLY A 5 28.77 5.15 -0.05
C GLY A 5 28.59 5.04 1.45
N ASP A 6 28.29 6.09 2.21
CA ASP A 6 28.24 5.94 3.67
C ASP A 6 27.35 6.95 4.42
N ASN A 7 26.07 7.07 4.05
CA ASN A 7 25.13 7.89 4.84
C ASN A 7 23.75 7.24 5.07
N PHE A 8 23.69 5.92 5.17
CA PHE A 8 22.46 5.23 5.57
C PHE A 8 22.72 4.25 6.73
N VAL A 9 23.14 4.80 7.86
CA VAL A 9 22.91 4.19 9.17
C VAL A 9 22.35 5.28 10.08
N GLN A 10 21.15 5.76 9.75
CA GLN A 10 20.30 6.31 10.80
C GLN A 10 19.80 5.11 11.61
N PRO A 11 19.87 5.11 12.95
CA PRO A 11 19.17 4.08 13.72
C PRO A 11 17.70 4.17 13.34
N GLU A 12 17.18 3.16 12.65
CA GLU A 12 15.74 2.99 12.43
C GLU A 12 15.10 2.85 13.82
N VAL A 13 14.63 3.97 14.36
CA VAL A 13 13.75 3.97 15.52
C VAL A 13 12.43 3.41 14.99
N ASP A 14 12.21 2.13 15.23
CA ASP A 14 10.97 1.44 14.92
C ASP A 14 9.80 2.27 15.48
N PRO A 15 8.85 2.74 14.64
CA PRO A 15 7.67 3.47 15.10
C PRO A 15 6.87 2.72 16.18
N ALA A 16 6.95 1.38 16.20
CA ALA A 16 6.36 0.57 17.26
C ALA A 16 7.11 0.69 18.60
N ALA A 17 8.43 0.93 18.59
CA ALA A 17 9.22 1.18 19.79
C ALA A 17 8.89 2.54 20.43
N GLU A 18 8.62 3.57 19.62
CA GLU A 18 8.17 4.88 20.14
C GLU A 18 6.78 4.76 20.80
N PHE A 19 5.88 3.97 20.20
CA PHE A 19 4.57 3.68 20.79
C PHE A 19 4.68 2.90 22.11
N LEU A 20 5.49 1.84 22.15
CA LEU A 20 5.72 1.06 23.38
C LEU A 20 6.36 1.90 24.50
N ALA A 21 7.32 2.77 24.18
CA ALA A 21 7.95 3.66 25.16
C ALA A 21 6.97 4.71 25.69
N ARG A 22 6.09 5.24 24.82
CA ARG A 22 5.04 6.18 25.20
C ARG A 22 4.02 5.54 26.12
N GLU A 23 3.55 4.34 25.80
CA GLU A 23 2.63 3.57 26.65
C GLU A 23 3.29 3.16 27.98
N GLN A 24 4.56 2.75 27.98
CA GLN A 24 5.29 2.44 29.22
C GLN A 24 5.44 3.65 30.14
N ASN A 25 5.78 4.83 29.61
CA ASN A 25 5.83 6.05 30.41
C ASN A 25 4.46 6.46 30.95
N GLN A 26 3.40 6.17 30.20
CA GLN A 26 2.03 6.47 30.61
C GLN A 26 1.53 5.50 31.70
N LEU A 27 2.06 4.27 31.72
CA LEU A 27 1.76 3.25 32.75
C LEU A 27 2.63 3.40 34.01
N ALA A 28 3.88 3.85 33.88
CA ALA A 28 4.82 4.04 35.00
C ALA A 28 4.36 5.13 35.99
N GLY A 29 3.48 6.05 35.56
CA GLY A 29 2.86 7.03 36.47
C GLY A 29 1.70 6.48 37.30
N LEU A 30 1.17 5.29 36.98
CA LEU A 30 0.04 4.65 37.66
C LEU A 30 0.47 3.55 38.64
N GLU A 31 1.69 3.01 38.53
CA GLU A 31 2.20 2.00 39.48
C GLU A 31 2.54 2.59 40.86
N ASP A 32 3.09 3.82 40.89
CA ASP A 32 3.48 4.53 42.12
C ASP A 32 2.27 5.03 42.94
N GLU A 33 1.08 5.14 42.32
CA GLU A 33 -0.15 5.61 42.96
C GLU A 33 -1.05 4.47 43.48
N LEU A 34 -0.78 3.21 43.11
CA LEU A 34 -1.56 2.02 43.50
C LEU A 34 -0.89 1.14 44.57
N GLU A 35 0.30 1.50 45.06
CA GLU A 35 1.07 0.68 46.02
C GLU A 35 0.69 0.85 47.51
N THR A 36 -0.55 1.27 47.81
CA THR A 36 -1.06 1.34 49.21
C THR A 36 -2.32 0.50 49.47
N SER A 37 -2.42 -0.71 48.94
CA SER A 37 -3.20 -1.78 49.59
C SER A 37 -2.95 -3.16 48.98
N ALA A 38 -2.12 -3.99 49.63
CA ALA A 38 -2.01 -5.41 49.29
C ALA A 38 -2.31 -6.28 50.52
N PRO A 39 -3.34 -7.16 50.49
CA PRO A 39 -3.50 -8.27 51.42
C PRO A 39 -2.61 -9.48 51.01
N PRO A 40 -2.36 -10.47 51.89
CA PRO A 40 -1.20 -11.37 51.81
C PRO A 40 -1.28 -12.45 50.71
N PRO A 41 -0.13 -13.08 50.34
CA PRO A 41 -0.04 -13.96 49.18
C PRO A 41 -0.53 -15.38 49.49
N ILE A 42 -1.32 -15.95 48.58
CA ILE A 42 -1.62 -17.40 48.57
C ILE A 42 -0.73 -18.04 47.51
N VAL A 43 0.20 -18.87 47.97
CA VAL A 43 1.00 -19.78 47.14
C VAL A 43 0.14 -20.98 46.73
N SER A 44 0.17 -21.37 45.46
CA SER A 44 0.13 -22.78 45.05
C SER A 44 0.51 -22.94 43.57
N SER A 45 1.34 -23.94 43.35
CA SER A 45 2.15 -24.20 42.18
C SER A 45 1.43 -24.94 41.05
N SER A 46 2.14 -24.97 39.92
CA SER A 46 2.25 -26.03 38.90
C SER A 46 1.19 -26.15 37.80
N ASN A 47 1.63 -25.74 36.60
CA ASN A 47 1.56 -26.41 35.29
C ASN A 47 0.27 -27.14 34.88
N GLY A 48 -0.35 -26.64 33.81
CA GLY A 48 -1.22 -27.40 32.92
C GLY A 48 -1.95 -26.46 31.94
N LEU A 49 -1.46 -26.38 30.71
CA LEU A 49 -2.22 -25.84 29.58
C LEU A 49 -3.51 -26.65 29.39
N ASP A 50 -4.55 -25.96 28.89
CA ASP A 50 -5.88 -26.43 28.48
C ASP A 50 -6.99 -26.40 29.56
N ASP A 51 -7.55 -25.20 29.78
CA ASP A 51 -8.99 -25.04 30.05
C ASP A 51 -9.48 -23.70 29.47
N PHE A 52 -10.13 -23.78 28.32
CA PHE A 52 -10.78 -22.67 27.62
C PHE A 52 -12.04 -22.28 28.40
N VAL A 53 -11.93 -21.27 29.27
CA VAL A 53 -13.11 -20.67 29.93
C VAL A 53 -13.76 -19.69 28.97
N GLU A 54 -14.76 -20.19 28.23
CA GLU A 54 -15.72 -19.39 27.48
C GLU A 54 -16.54 -18.55 28.48
N VAL A 55 -16.28 -17.24 28.48
CA VAL A 55 -17.06 -16.27 29.26
C VAL A 55 -18.50 -16.25 28.71
N PRO A 56 -19.54 -16.59 29.48
CA PRO A 56 -20.91 -16.51 28.98
C PRO A 56 -21.28 -15.04 28.74
N SER A 57 -21.65 -14.74 27.50
CA SER A 57 -22.21 -13.46 27.07
C SER A 57 -23.42 -13.10 27.94
N ALA A 58 -23.38 -11.91 28.56
CA ALA A 58 -24.40 -11.36 29.44
C ALA A 58 -25.69 -10.90 28.70
N SER A 59 -26.17 -11.69 27.74
CA SER A 59 -27.32 -11.37 26.89
C SER A 59 -28.45 -12.43 26.92
N ALA A 60 -28.44 -13.33 27.90
CA ALA A 60 -29.45 -14.38 28.05
C ALA A 60 -30.20 -14.35 29.40
N PHE A 61 -30.59 -13.17 29.89
CA PHE A 61 -31.67 -13.07 30.89
C PHE A 61 -32.98 -12.81 30.13
N ASP A 62 -33.50 -13.89 29.54
CA ASP A 62 -34.72 -13.89 28.75
C ASP A 62 -35.95 -13.66 29.63
N SER A 63 -36.91 -12.96 29.04
CA SER A 63 -38.12 -12.44 29.63
C SER A 63 -39.17 -13.53 29.75
N ASN A 64 -39.60 -13.89 30.96
CA ASN A 64 -41.03 -14.08 31.27
C ASN A 64 -41.25 -14.40 32.77
N GLY A 65 -41.85 -13.47 33.48
CA GLY A 65 -42.25 -13.61 34.88
C GLY A 65 -43.21 -12.49 35.26
N LEU A 66 -44.30 -12.38 34.48
CA LEU A 66 -45.44 -11.52 34.74
C LEU A 66 -46.13 -11.91 36.06
N LEU A 67 -46.70 -10.89 36.73
CA LEU A 67 -47.58 -10.88 37.91
C LEU A 67 -46.84 -10.77 39.25
N ASP A 68 -47.15 -9.88 40.19
CA ASP A 68 -47.97 -8.67 40.28
C ASP A 68 -47.66 -8.16 41.71
N GLU A 69 -46.72 -7.24 41.88
CA GLU A 69 -46.48 -6.61 43.19
C GLU A 69 -46.32 -5.11 43.00
N GLU A 70 -47.28 -4.41 43.59
CA GLU A 70 -47.49 -2.97 43.62
C GLU A 70 -46.19 -2.15 43.57
N PRO A 71 -46.14 -1.04 42.79
CA PRO A 71 -45.00 -0.16 42.82
C PRO A 71 -44.93 0.52 44.19
N ILE A 72 -44.07 0.03 45.08
CA ILE A 72 -43.65 0.80 46.26
C ILE A 72 -42.88 2.01 45.71
N GLN A 73 -43.62 3.10 45.48
CA GLN A 73 -43.08 4.42 45.26
C GLN A 73 -42.37 4.84 46.54
N THR A 74 -41.09 4.48 46.66
CA THR A 74 -40.18 5.25 47.52
C THR A 74 -40.02 6.60 46.83
N SER A 75 -40.95 7.52 47.14
CA SER A 75 -40.81 8.93 46.82
C SER A 75 -39.66 9.47 47.67
N VAL A 76 -38.43 9.16 47.26
CA VAL A 76 -37.26 9.89 47.68
C VAL A 76 -37.52 11.30 47.20
N PHE A 77 -37.85 12.20 48.13
CA PHE A 77 -37.95 13.62 47.88
C PHE A 77 -36.73 14.03 47.07
N LYS A 78 -36.92 14.26 45.76
CA LYS A 78 -35.92 14.88 44.90
C LYS A 78 -35.88 16.34 45.33
N GLN A 79 -35.17 16.58 46.44
CA GLN A 79 -34.84 17.92 46.86
C GLN A 79 -34.01 18.49 45.71
N GLU A 80 -34.64 19.33 44.89
CA GLU A 80 -34.02 20.12 43.85
C GLU A 80 -33.10 21.14 44.54
N ARG A 81 -31.99 20.64 45.10
CA ARG A 81 -30.89 21.49 45.52
C ARG A 81 -30.31 22.01 44.22
N GLU A 82 -30.53 23.29 43.95
CA GLU A 82 -29.86 24.02 42.87
C GLU A 82 -28.40 23.57 42.84
N GLU A 83 -28.00 22.96 41.72
CA GLU A 83 -26.65 22.41 41.58
C GLU A 83 -25.66 23.55 41.89
N PRO A 84 -24.73 23.35 42.84
CA PRO A 84 -23.79 24.40 43.19
C PRO A 84 -23.01 24.80 41.93
N GLU A 85 -22.92 26.11 41.65
CA GLU A 85 -22.38 26.67 40.40
C GLU A 85 -21.01 26.10 40.01
N LYS A 86 -20.21 25.67 41.00
CA LYS A 86 -18.93 24.99 40.79
C LYS A 86 -19.05 23.65 40.05
N ILE A 87 -20.10 22.86 40.32
CA ILE A 87 -20.35 21.58 39.64
C ILE A 87 -20.85 21.82 38.22
N ARG A 88 -21.67 22.87 38.00
CA ARG A 88 -22.05 23.31 36.65
C ARG A 88 -20.84 23.73 35.84
N ALA A 89 -20.00 24.61 36.39
CA ALA A 89 -18.77 25.05 35.75
C ALA A 89 -17.83 23.87 35.43
N TRP A 90 -17.69 22.91 36.35
CA TRP A 90 -16.89 21.70 36.12
C TRP A 90 -17.46 20.80 35.01
N ARG A 91 -18.79 20.59 34.97
CA ARG A 91 -19.42 19.81 33.89
C ARG A 91 -19.29 20.50 32.53
N GLU A 92 -19.44 21.82 32.49
CA GLU A 92 -19.25 22.59 31.27
C GLU A 92 -17.79 22.53 30.78
N GLU A 93 -16.82 22.63 31.70
CA GLU A 93 -15.39 22.50 31.38
C GLU A 93 -15.03 21.08 30.90
N GLN A 94 -15.53 20.04 31.55
CA GLN A 94 -15.32 18.65 31.10
C GLN A 94 -15.98 18.38 29.75
N LYS A 95 -17.23 18.85 29.57
CA LYS A 95 -17.94 18.73 28.30
C LYS A 95 -17.18 19.43 27.17
N LYS A 96 -16.69 20.65 27.43
CA LYS A 96 -15.89 21.41 26.46
C LYS A 96 -14.58 20.70 26.11
N ARG A 97 -13.89 20.15 27.11
CA ARG A 97 -12.66 19.38 26.89
C ARG A 97 -12.91 18.12 26.07
N LEU A 98 -14.05 17.45 26.29
CA LEU A 98 -14.44 16.28 25.50
C LEU A 98 -14.73 16.68 24.05
N GLU A 99 -15.52 17.74 23.85
CA GLU A 99 -15.84 18.28 22.52
C GLU A 99 -14.60 18.73 21.74
N GLU A 100 -13.60 19.32 22.43
CA GLU A 100 -12.32 19.68 21.81
C GLU A 100 -11.53 18.45 21.33
N LYS A 101 -11.48 17.38 22.13
CA LYS A 101 -10.85 16.11 21.72
C LYS A 101 -11.59 15.45 20.56
N ASP A 102 -12.92 15.41 20.61
CA ASP A 102 -13.73 14.84 19.53
C ASP A 102 -13.52 15.62 18.22
N ALA A 103 -13.40 16.95 18.30
CA ALA A 103 -13.10 17.79 17.14
C ALA A 103 -11.67 17.60 16.60
N GLU A 104 -10.68 17.34 17.45
CA GLU A 104 -9.32 16.99 17.03
C GLU A 104 -9.27 15.62 16.33
N GLU A 105 -9.99 14.63 16.85
CA GLU A 105 -10.10 13.31 16.23
C GLU A 105 -10.80 13.38 14.87
N GLU A 106 -11.89 14.15 14.76
CA GLU A 106 -12.58 14.36 13.50
C GLU A 106 -11.69 15.04 12.46
N LYS A 107 -10.95 16.09 12.84
CA LYS A 107 -9.98 16.74 11.96
C LYS A 107 -8.90 15.78 11.48
N LYS A 108 -8.32 14.99 12.39
CA LYS A 108 -7.29 14.00 12.03
C LYS A 108 -7.86 12.94 11.07
N LYS A 109 -9.10 12.50 11.30
CA LYS A 109 -9.79 11.57 10.40
C LYS A 109 -10.02 12.18 9.03
N GLU A 110 -10.46 13.44 8.96
CA GLU A 110 -10.61 14.14 7.69
C GLU A 110 -9.29 14.32 6.94
N GLU A 111 -8.21 14.66 7.64
CA GLU A 111 -6.87 14.79 7.05
C GLU A 111 -6.40 13.46 6.48
N MET A 112 -6.53 12.37 7.23
CA MET A 112 -6.22 11.01 6.76
C MET A 112 -7.05 10.65 5.51
N LEU A 113 -8.34 10.98 5.49
CA LEU A 113 -9.18 10.76 4.31
C LEU A 113 -8.75 11.61 3.11
N LYS A 114 -8.35 12.87 3.33
CA LYS A 114 -7.84 13.76 2.28
C LYS A 114 -6.53 13.23 1.71
N ILE A 115 -5.63 12.71 2.56
CA ILE A 115 -4.37 12.09 2.13
C ILE A 115 -4.65 10.83 1.31
N ALA A 116 -5.48 9.91 1.81
CA ALA A 116 -5.83 8.69 1.10
C ALA A 116 -6.47 8.95 -0.27
N LYS A 117 -7.32 9.98 -0.37
CA LYS A 117 -7.90 10.41 -1.66
C LYS A 117 -6.85 10.95 -2.62
N LYS A 118 -5.94 11.80 -2.14
CA LYS A 118 -4.85 12.33 -2.98
C LYS A 118 -3.92 11.23 -3.46
N GLU A 119 -3.54 10.31 -2.59
CA GLU A 119 -2.67 9.18 -2.96
C GLU A 119 -3.32 8.30 -4.04
N LEU A 120 -4.64 8.08 -3.94
CA LEU A 120 -5.38 7.36 -4.96
C LEU A 120 -5.39 8.11 -6.31
N GLU A 121 -5.62 9.42 -6.30
CA GLU A 121 -5.56 10.27 -7.50
C GLU A 121 -4.16 10.27 -8.13
N ASP A 122 -3.12 10.39 -7.32
CA ASP A 122 -1.72 10.34 -7.76
C ASP A 122 -1.36 8.97 -8.35
N TRP A 123 -1.87 7.87 -7.76
CA TRP A 123 -1.71 6.54 -8.32
C TRP A 123 -2.36 6.41 -9.69
N TYR A 124 -3.59 6.90 -9.88
CA TYR A 124 -4.25 6.86 -11.19
C TYR A 124 -3.49 7.68 -12.23
N LYS A 125 -3.00 8.86 -11.87
CA LYS A 125 -2.20 9.71 -12.76
C LYS A 125 -0.90 9.01 -13.18
N THR A 126 -0.14 8.48 -12.23
CA THR A 126 1.12 7.78 -12.51
C THR A 126 0.89 6.49 -13.32
N HIS A 127 -0.21 5.78 -13.06
CA HIS A 127 -0.62 4.61 -13.81
C HIS A 127 -0.98 4.96 -15.27
N GLU A 128 -1.78 6.01 -15.47
CA GLU A 128 -2.13 6.50 -16.80
C GLU A 128 -0.89 6.95 -17.58
N GLU A 129 0.01 7.70 -16.94
CA GLU A 129 1.29 8.12 -17.54
C GLU A 129 2.14 6.90 -17.93
N THR A 130 2.19 5.87 -17.09
CA THR A 130 2.93 4.63 -17.37
C THR A 130 2.34 3.87 -18.57
N ILE A 131 1.01 3.77 -18.63
CA ILE A 131 0.30 3.16 -19.76
C ILE A 131 0.55 3.98 -21.02
N ALA A 132 0.43 5.31 -20.96
CA ALA A 132 0.64 6.20 -22.09
C ALA A 132 2.08 6.10 -22.61
N LYS A 133 3.06 6.08 -21.71
CA LYS A 133 4.48 5.88 -22.05
C LYS A 133 4.73 4.53 -22.70
N THR A 134 4.13 3.46 -22.18
CA THR A 134 4.24 2.11 -22.76
C THR A 134 3.60 2.04 -24.15
N LYS A 135 2.39 2.60 -24.32
CA LYS A 135 1.72 2.69 -25.62
C LYS A 135 2.52 3.51 -26.62
N ALA A 136 3.09 4.64 -26.19
CA ALA A 136 3.94 5.48 -27.04
C ALA A 136 5.24 4.77 -27.43
N ALA A 137 5.88 4.06 -26.50
CA ALA A 137 7.06 3.25 -26.76
C ALA A 137 6.77 2.14 -27.76
N ASN A 138 5.67 1.39 -27.59
CA ASN A 138 5.24 0.36 -28.53
C ASN A 138 4.95 0.94 -29.91
N ARG A 139 4.21 2.05 -29.98
CA ARG A 139 3.95 2.74 -31.25
C ARG A 139 5.22 3.23 -31.93
N ASN A 140 6.20 3.70 -31.16
CA ASN A 140 7.49 4.12 -31.71
C ASN A 140 8.33 2.92 -32.16
N ALA A 141 8.33 1.83 -31.41
CA ALA A 141 8.99 0.59 -31.79
C ALA A 141 8.39 0.00 -33.06
N GLU A 142 7.06 -0.03 -33.19
CA GLU A 142 6.37 -0.43 -34.41
C GLU A 142 6.70 0.50 -35.58
N LYS A 143 6.73 1.83 -35.37
CA LYS A 143 7.15 2.77 -36.41
C LYS A 143 8.61 2.57 -36.81
N ALA A 144 9.51 2.27 -35.89
CA ALA A 144 10.91 1.98 -36.17
C ALA A 144 11.05 0.67 -36.96
N LEU A 145 10.32 -0.37 -36.56
CA LEU A 145 10.27 -1.65 -37.25
C LEU A 145 9.66 -1.51 -38.65
N ALA A 146 8.57 -0.76 -38.77
CA ALA A 146 7.94 -0.43 -40.04
C ALA A 146 8.87 0.41 -40.92
N ARG A 147 9.58 1.42 -40.39
CA ARG A 147 10.59 2.18 -41.16
C ARG A 147 11.80 1.32 -41.57
N GLY A 148 12.24 0.38 -40.75
CA GLY A 148 13.26 -0.60 -41.15
C GLY A 148 12.76 -1.53 -42.26
N SER A 149 11.47 -1.85 -42.26
CA SER A 149 10.80 -2.70 -43.26
C SER A 149 10.33 -1.96 -44.53
N GLU A 150 10.01 -0.67 -44.43
CA GLU A 150 9.26 0.15 -45.40
C GLU A 150 10.04 1.42 -45.80
N GLY A 151 11.21 1.65 -45.23
CA GLY A 151 12.16 2.65 -45.73
C GLY A 151 12.27 2.45 -47.24
N THR A 152 11.95 3.52 -47.99
CA THR A 152 11.88 3.55 -49.45
C THR A 152 12.96 2.63 -50.00
N VAL A 153 12.59 1.75 -50.94
CA VAL A 153 13.55 0.89 -51.63
C VAL A 153 14.48 1.79 -52.44
N GLU A 154 15.41 2.46 -51.75
CA GLU A 154 16.54 3.11 -52.35
C GLU A 154 17.44 1.99 -52.81
N ASP A 155 17.43 1.83 -54.13
CA ASP A 155 18.06 0.73 -54.85
C ASP A 155 19.54 0.62 -54.44
N GLY A 156 19.87 -0.43 -53.69
CA GLY A 156 21.24 -0.69 -53.19
C GLY A 156 21.35 -1.17 -51.74
N ASN A 157 20.31 -0.97 -50.90
CA ASN A 157 20.35 -1.34 -49.47
C ASN A 157 19.66 -2.67 -49.15
N GLU A 158 19.39 -3.53 -50.14
CA GLU A 158 18.59 -4.75 -49.96
C GLU A 158 19.30 -5.77 -49.06
N TRP A 159 20.60 -5.97 -49.26
CA TRP A 159 21.39 -6.89 -48.43
C TRP A 159 21.64 -6.36 -47.02
N GLU A 160 21.60 -5.04 -46.82
CA GLU A 160 21.66 -4.44 -45.49
C GLU A 160 20.40 -4.77 -44.68
N ARG A 161 19.20 -4.65 -45.29
CA ARG A 161 17.93 -5.07 -44.66
C ARG A 161 17.88 -6.57 -44.39
N VAL A 162 18.30 -7.39 -45.35
CA VAL A 162 18.33 -8.85 -45.18
C VAL A 162 19.26 -9.24 -44.02
N ALA A 163 20.43 -8.60 -43.91
CA ALA A 163 21.35 -8.85 -42.81
C ALA A 163 20.78 -8.38 -41.46
N GLU A 164 20.08 -7.24 -41.39
CA GLU A 164 19.45 -6.76 -40.16
C GLU A 164 18.38 -7.74 -39.61
N LEU A 165 17.67 -8.43 -40.51
CA LEU A 165 16.70 -9.48 -40.13
C LEU A 165 17.36 -10.83 -39.77
N CYS A 166 18.66 -11.00 -40.07
CA CYS A 166 19.40 -12.21 -39.77
C CYS A 166 20.06 -12.15 -38.39
N ASP A 167 19.81 -13.16 -37.56
CA ASP A 167 20.49 -13.29 -36.28
C ASP A 167 21.89 -13.95 -36.43
N PHE A 168 22.93 -13.14 -36.22
CA PHE A 168 24.33 -13.55 -36.26
C PHE A 168 24.88 -14.02 -34.90
N GLY A 169 24.07 -14.04 -33.85
CA GLY A 169 24.46 -14.53 -32.54
C GLY A 169 24.85 -16.02 -32.53
N PRO A 170 25.58 -16.48 -31.50
CA PRO A 170 25.89 -17.89 -31.33
C PRO A 170 24.60 -18.69 -31.15
N ARG A 171 24.28 -19.57 -32.10
CA ARG A 171 23.09 -20.43 -32.05
C ARG A 171 23.50 -21.89 -31.91
N ARG A 172 22.78 -22.62 -31.06
CA ARG A 172 22.85 -24.08 -30.97
C ARG A 172 21.86 -24.66 -31.97
N GLY A 173 22.33 -25.52 -32.87
CA GLY A 173 21.48 -26.12 -33.92
C GLY A 173 22.24 -26.34 -35.22
N ARG A 174 21.50 -26.29 -36.34
CA ARG A 174 22.03 -26.54 -37.68
C ARG A 174 23.11 -25.52 -38.04
N ASP A 175 24.20 -25.98 -38.67
CA ASP A 175 25.27 -25.10 -39.10
C ASP A 175 24.78 -24.18 -40.24
N VAL A 176 24.80 -22.87 -39.96
CA VAL A 176 24.46 -21.80 -40.89
C VAL A 176 25.64 -20.86 -41.12
N ALA A 177 26.87 -21.24 -40.72
CA ALA A 177 28.06 -20.40 -40.84
C ALA A 177 28.33 -19.97 -42.29
N ARG A 178 28.17 -20.88 -43.25
CA ARG A 178 28.30 -20.57 -44.68
C ARG A 178 27.26 -19.56 -45.16
N LEU A 179 26.00 -19.73 -44.75
CA LEU A 179 24.92 -18.80 -45.10
C LEU A 179 25.20 -17.41 -44.51
N ARG A 180 25.58 -17.35 -43.23
CA ARG A 180 25.95 -16.10 -42.54
C ARG A 180 27.09 -15.37 -43.25
N SER A 181 28.13 -16.10 -43.64
CA SER A 181 29.26 -15.55 -44.40
C SER A 181 28.83 -14.97 -45.75
N ILE A 182 27.99 -15.67 -46.50
CA ILE A 182 27.49 -15.19 -47.80
C ILE A 182 26.64 -13.92 -47.64
N VAL A 183 25.73 -13.89 -46.66
CA VAL A 183 24.88 -12.71 -46.41
C VAL A 183 25.71 -11.48 -46.02
N LEU A 184 26.73 -11.66 -45.15
CA LEU A 184 27.63 -10.56 -44.76
C LEU A 184 28.49 -10.08 -45.93
N GLN A 185 28.98 -10.99 -46.77
CA GLN A 185 29.74 -10.62 -47.97
C GLN A 185 28.87 -9.82 -48.96
N LEU A 186 27.61 -10.22 -49.15
CA LEU A 186 26.66 -9.51 -50.01
C LEU A 186 26.32 -8.12 -49.45
N LYS A 187 26.22 -7.98 -48.12
CA LYS A 187 26.11 -6.66 -47.46
C LYS A 187 27.34 -5.78 -47.72
N GLN A 188 28.56 -6.30 -47.59
CA GLN A 188 29.79 -5.52 -47.76
C GLN A 188 30.10 -5.17 -49.22
N SER A 189 29.71 -6.03 -50.15
CA SER A 189 30.02 -5.86 -51.58
C SER A 189 29.08 -4.89 -52.31
N GLY A 190 27.97 -4.47 -51.69
CA GLY A 190 27.00 -3.54 -52.30
C GLY A 190 26.37 -4.07 -53.60
N VAL A 191 26.36 -5.39 -53.80
CA VAL A 191 25.88 -6.01 -55.03
C VAL A 191 24.38 -5.84 -55.14
N ARG A 192 23.94 -5.16 -56.20
CA ARG A 192 22.52 -4.97 -56.51
C ARG A 192 21.89 -6.30 -56.95
N PRO A 193 20.87 -6.80 -56.23
CA PRO A 193 20.15 -7.97 -56.68
C PRO A 193 19.36 -7.64 -57.96
N LYS A 194 19.54 -8.45 -59.01
CA LYS A 194 18.78 -8.32 -60.26
C LYS A 194 17.40 -8.92 -60.07
N HIS A 195 16.39 -8.09 -59.86
CA HIS A 195 15.00 -8.53 -59.78
C HIS A 195 14.32 -8.43 -61.15
N PRO A 196 13.57 -9.45 -61.61
CA PRO A 196 12.59 -9.22 -62.66
C PRO A 196 11.50 -8.25 -62.12
N PRO A 197 10.89 -7.41 -62.97
CA PRO A 197 9.85 -6.48 -62.52
C PRO A 197 8.73 -7.25 -61.83
N ARG A 198 8.34 -6.81 -60.62
CA ARG A 198 7.18 -7.36 -59.90
C ARG A 198 5.93 -7.10 -60.74
N THR A 199 5.30 -8.14 -61.27
CA THR A 199 3.98 -8.03 -61.89
C THR A 199 2.95 -7.76 -60.79
N THR A 200 2.53 -6.52 -60.64
CA THR A 200 1.37 -6.16 -59.80
C THR A 200 0.11 -6.69 -60.47
N LYS A 201 -0.32 -7.91 -60.11
CA LYS A 201 -1.70 -8.33 -60.37
C LYS A 201 -2.59 -7.63 -59.34
N VAL A 202 -3.07 -6.45 -59.72
CA VAL A 202 -4.21 -5.79 -59.05
C VAL A 202 -5.46 -6.54 -59.52
N ALA A 203 -6.22 -7.08 -58.56
CA ALA A 203 -7.57 -7.59 -58.74
C ALA A 203 -8.45 -6.94 -57.66
#